data_AF-A0A1E1WRJ5-F1
#
_entry.id   AF-A0A1E1WRJ5-F1
#
_cell.length_a   1.000
_cell.length_b   1.000
_cell.length_c   1.000
_cell.angle_alpha   90.00
_cell.angle_beta   90.00
_cell.angle_gamma   90.00
#
_symmetry.space_group_name_H-M   'P 1'
#
loop_
_entity.id
_entity.type
_entity.pdbx_description
1 polymer ?
#
loop_
_entity_poly.entity_id
_entity_poly.type
_entity_poly.pdbx_seq_one_letter_code
_entity_poly.pdbx_strand_id
1 'polypeptide(L)'
;MSASDLLYCRFCAEQKLSADITYLLHDLNIQQEIYEKLSCFPSNSIDFGLKSLPETICSLCYFSLSSSYEFFSKIKTSQAVLTNLFSTSFKQEIDVQNIPKHLSVPSNTAIKIENTKNV
;
A
#
# COMPACT_ATOMS: atom_id res chain seq x y z
N MET A 1 24.64 -37.63 5.04
CA MET A 1 25.04 -36.21 5.08
C MET A 1 24.58 -35.68 6.43
N SER A 2 25.49 -35.39 7.35
CA SER A 2 25.14 -34.96 8.71
C SER A 2 26.09 -33.86 9.17
N ALA A 3 25.69 -32.64 8.87
CA ALA A 3 25.98 -31.38 9.55
C ALA A 3 24.90 -30.43 9.03
N SER A 4 24.31 -29.61 9.88
CA SER A 4 23.25 -28.70 9.47
C SER A 4 23.77 -27.73 8.42
N ASP A 5 23.54 -28.01 7.14
CA ASP A 5 24.04 -27.19 6.05
C ASP A 5 23.44 -25.78 6.18
N LEU A 6 24.33 -24.82 6.42
CA LEU A 6 23.98 -23.42 6.49
C LEU A 6 23.90 -22.86 5.06
N LEU A 7 22.77 -22.25 4.74
CA LEU A 7 22.51 -21.63 3.44
C LEU A 7 22.23 -20.15 3.61
N TYR A 8 22.63 -19.35 2.62
CA TYR A 8 22.37 -17.92 2.64
C TYR A 8 20.95 -17.61 2.17
N CYS A 9 20.28 -16.68 2.84
CA CYS A 9 19.04 -16.10 2.36
C CYS A 9 19.32 -14.99 1.34
N ARG A 10 18.67 -15.04 0.19
CA ARG A 10 18.75 -14.03 -0.88
C ARG A 10 18.29 -12.64 -0.46
N PHE A 11 17.36 -12.55 0.49
CA PHE A 11 16.72 -11.31 0.89
C PHE A 11 17.45 -10.59 2.02
N CYS A 12 17.93 -11.32 3.04
CA CYS A 12 18.62 -10.73 4.19
C CYS A 12 20.14 -10.97 4.22
N ALA A 13 20.68 -11.77 3.30
CA ALA A 13 22.11 -12.15 3.25
C ALA A 13 22.63 -12.88 4.50
N GLU A 14 21.75 -13.35 5.39
CA GLU A 14 22.12 -14.12 6.57
C GLU A 14 22.18 -15.62 6.27
N GLN A 15 23.05 -16.33 6.99
CA GLN A 15 23.07 -17.80 7.01
C GLN A 15 21.92 -18.34 7.86
N LYS A 16 21.26 -19.39 7.38
CA LYS A 16 20.17 -20.08 8.06
C LYS A 16 20.36 -21.59 7.92
N LEU A 17 19.75 -22.33 8.84
CA LEU A 17 19.66 -23.77 8.74
C LEU A 17 18.85 -24.14 7.50
N SER A 18 19.24 -25.20 6.81
CA SER A 18 18.51 -25.72 5.64
C SER A 18 17.02 -25.99 5.92
N ALA A 19 16.66 -26.34 7.16
CA ALA A 19 15.27 -26.51 7.60
C ALA A 19 14.43 -25.22 7.58
N ASP A 20 15.06 -24.06 7.68
CA ASP A 20 14.41 -22.73 7.70
C ASP A 20 14.47 -22.03 6.34
N ILE A 21 14.90 -22.73 5.29
CA ILE A 21 15.14 -22.20 3.95
C ILE A 21 14.16 -22.82 2.96
N THR A 22 13.52 -21.95 2.18
CA THR A 22 12.74 -22.30 1.00
C THR A 22 13.62 -22.11 -0.24
N TYR A 23 13.67 -23.12 -1.09
CA TYR A 23 14.38 -23.03 -2.36
C TYR A 23 13.49 -22.42 -3.45
N LEU A 24 13.94 -21.31 -4.04
CA LEU A 24 13.21 -20.57 -5.08
C LEU A 24 13.03 -21.36 -6.37
N LEU A 25 13.97 -22.24 -6.73
CA LEU A 25 13.94 -22.96 -8.01
C LEU A 25 13.21 -24.30 -7.98
N HIS A 26 12.90 -24.84 -6.80
CA HIS A 26 12.29 -26.16 -6.69
C HIS A 26 10.76 -26.13 -6.80
N ASP A 27 10.14 -24.96 -6.59
CA ASP A 27 8.69 -24.78 -6.70
C ASP A 27 8.38 -23.52 -7.53
N LEU A 28 7.97 -23.74 -8.77
CA LEU A 28 7.60 -22.68 -9.71
C LEU A 28 6.43 -21.83 -9.18
N ASN A 29 5.53 -22.39 -8.38
CA ASN A 29 4.40 -21.64 -7.82
C ASN A 29 4.90 -20.64 -6.77
N ILE A 30 5.79 -21.08 -5.87
CA ILE A 30 6.40 -20.20 -4.86
C ILE A 30 7.22 -19.11 -5.53
N GLN A 31 7.98 -19.47 -6.57
CA GLN A 31 8.74 -18.50 -7.34
C GLN A 31 7.85 -17.43 -7.94
N GLN A 32 6.79 -17.83 -8.65
CA GLN A 32 5.85 -16.91 -9.25
C GLN A 32 5.16 -16.03 -8.21
N GLU A 33 4.72 -16.60 -7.09
CA GLU A 33 4.09 -15.87 -5.99
C GLU A 33 5.03 -14.78 -5.43
N ILE A 34 6.31 -15.09 -5.26
CA ILE A 34 7.30 -14.12 -4.76
C ILE A 34 7.48 -12.98 -5.77
N TYR A 35 7.59 -13.28 -7.06
CA TYR A 35 7.70 -12.27 -8.11
C TYR A 35 6.47 -11.37 -8.18
N GLU A 36 5.26 -11.95 -8.11
CA GLU A 36 4.01 -11.22 -8.09
C GLU A 36 3.92 -10.27 -6.90
N LYS A 37 4.26 -10.76 -5.69
CA LYS A 37 4.27 -9.93 -4.48
C LYS A 37 5.28 -8.79 -4.58
N LEU A 38 6.49 -9.07 -5.06
CA LEU A 38 7.54 -8.07 -5.23
C LEU A 38 7.17 -7.00 -6.26
N SER A 39 6.47 -7.37 -7.34
CA SER A 39 6.02 -6.45 -8.38
C SER A 39 5.07 -5.35 -7.87
N CYS A 40 4.43 -5.57 -6.72
CA CYS A 40 3.56 -4.58 -6.10
C CYS A 40 4.32 -3.45 -5.41
N PHE A 41 5.59 -3.66 -5.09
CA PHE A 41 6.43 -2.62 -4.52
C PHE A 41 7.10 -1.85 -5.67
N PRO A 42 7.15 -0.51 -5.58
CA PRO A 42 7.89 0.29 -6.55
C PRO A 42 9.40 0.04 -6.34
N SER A 43 9.93 -1.04 -6.92
CA SER A 43 11.35 -1.32 -6.92
C SER A 43 11.82 -1.67 -8.33
N ASN A 44 12.45 -0.70 -8.99
CA ASN A 44 13.07 -0.86 -10.30
C ASN A 44 14.45 -1.54 -10.19
N SER A 45 14.83 -2.09 -9.04
CA SER A 45 16.24 -2.33 -8.69
C SER A 45 16.59 -3.75 -8.21
N ILE A 46 15.63 -4.67 -8.08
CA ILE A 46 15.94 -6.03 -7.59
C ILE A 46 15.90 -7.04 -8.74
N ASP A 47 17.08 -7.44 -9.21
CA ASP A 47 17.26 -8.47 -10.23
C ASP A 47 17.47 -9.86 -9.58
N PHE A 48 16.50 -10.75 -9.77
CA PHE A 48 16.57 -12.15 -9.33
C PHE A 48 17.06 -13.11 -10.42
N GLY A 49 17.34 -12.62 -11.63
CA GLY A 49 17.90 -13.41 -12.73
C GLY A 49 19.41 -13.69 -12.59
N LEU A 50 20.07 -13.03 -11.64
CA LEU A 50 21.49 -13.22 -11.35
C LEU A 50 21.75 -14.59 -10.69
N LYS A 51 22.09 -15.58 -11.51
CA LYS A 51 22.45 -16.96 -11.09
C LYS A 51 23.66 -17.06 -10.16
N SER A 52 24.44 -15.99 -10.02
CA SER A 52 25.59 -15.94 -9.11
C SER A 52 25.21 -15.73 -7.64
N LEU A 53 23.92 -15.60 -7.34
CA LEU A 53 23.41 -15.25 -6.02
C LEU A 53 22.51 -16.37 -5.47
N PRO A 54 22.31 -16.45 -4.14
CA PRO A 54 21.57 -17.54 -3.55
C PRO A 54 20.16 -17.68 -4.12
N GLU A 55 19.75 -18.89 -4.46
CA GLU A 55 18.41 -19.23 -4.94
C GLU A 55 17.50 -19.68 -3.79
N THR A 56 17.78 -19.17 -2.60
CA THR A 56 17.19 -19.61 -1.34
C THR A 56 16.69 -18.41 -0.55
N ILE A 57 15.53 -18.53 0.09
CA ILE A 57 14.96 -17.50 0.96
C ILE A 57 14.61 -18.14 2.29
N CYS A 58 14.88 -17.43 3.39
CA CYS A 58 14.49 -17.92 4.70
C CYS A 58 13.00 -17.70 4.96
N SER A 59 12.42 -18.58 5.78
CA SER A 59 11.01 -18.53 6.16
C SER A 59 10.59 -17.14 6.66
N LEU A 60 11.42 -16.50 7.49
CA LEU A 60 11.16 -15.15 8.00
C LEU A 60 11.01 -14.11 6.88
N CYS A 61 11.94 -14.07 5.92
CA CYS A 61 11.86 -13.14 4.80
C CYS A 61 10.64 -13.40 3.91
N TYR A 62 10.29 -14.68 3.70
CA TYR A 62 9.08 -15.06 2.97
C TYR A 62 7.80 -14.57 3.67
N PHE A 63 7.70 -14.77 4.98
CA PHE A 63 6.56 -14.29 5.78
C PHE A 63 6.48 -12.77 5.83
N SER A 64 7.62 -12.08 5.94
CA SER A 64 7.68 -10.62 5.88
C SER A 64 7.18 -10.10 4.54
N LEU A 65 7.63 -10.66 3.41
CA LEU A 65 7.14 -10.28 2.08
C LEU A 65 5.63 -10.46 1.97
N SER A 66 5.11 -11.61 2.43
CA SER A 66 3.68 -11.92 2.40
C SER A 66 2.86 -10.92 3.21
N SER A 67 3.28 -10.65 4.45
CA SER A 67 2.63 -9.68 5.33
C SER A 67 2.65 -8.26 4.75
N SER A 68 3.78 -7.84 4.20
CA SER A 68 3.91 -6.54 3.55
C SER A 68 3.02 -6.41 2.32
N TYR A 69 2.92 -7.45 1.51
CA TYR A 69 2.04 -7.48 0.33
C TYR A 69 0.56 -7.37 0.72
N GLU A 70 0.11 -8.12 1.74
CA GLU A 70 -1.26 -8.03 2.22
C GLU A 70 -1.60 -6.63 2.74
N PHE A 71 -0.69 -6.05 3.53
CA PHE A 71 -0.85 -4.70 4.05
C PHE A 71 -0.98 -3.68 2.92
N PHE A 72 -0.06 -3.72 1.95
CA PHE A 72 -0.08 -2.81 0.80
C PHE A 72 -1.35 -2.97 -0.05
N SER A 73 -1.79 -4.22 -0.27
CA SER A 73 -3.01 -4.54 -1.02
C SER A 73 -4.27 -3.98 -0.34
N LYS A 74 -4.34 -4.07 1.00
CA LYS A 74 -5.42 -3.46 1.79
C LYS A 74 -5.43 -1.94 1.64
N ILE A 75 -4.27 -1.29 1.75
CA ILE A 75 -4.15 0.16 1.52
C ILE A 75 -4.65 0.53 0.13
N LYS A 76 -4.15 -0.14 -0.92
CA LYS A 76 -4.53 0.14 -2.32
C LYS A 76 -6.04 0.02 -2.52
N THR A 77 -6.64 -1.03 -1.96
CA THR A 77 -8.09 -1.26 -2.02
C THR A 77 -8.86 -0.16 -1.30
N SER A 78 -8.48 0.19 -0.06
CA SER A 78 -9.11 1.27 0.70
C SER A 78 -9.00 2.61 -0.02
N GLN A 79 -7.84 2.94 -0.59
CA GLN A 79 -7.65 4.18 -1.35
C GLN A 79 -8.49 4.23 -2.62
N ALA A 80 -8.65 3.10 -3.33
CA ALA A 80 -9.55 3.04 -4.49
C ALA A 80 -11.01 3.29 -4.10
N VAL A 81 -11.48 2.71 -2.99
CA VAL A 81 -12.83 2.93 -2.46
C VAL A 81 -13.04 4.39 -2.07
N LEU A 82 -12.12 4.95 -1.28
CA LEU A 82 -12.19 6.36 -0.86
C LEU A 82 -12.16 7.30 -2.07
N THR A 83 -11.30 7.03 -3.05
CA THR A 83 -11.25 7.81 -4.29
C THR A 83 -12.60 7.81 -4.98
N ASN A 84 -13.28 6.67 -5.09
CA ASN A 84 -14.60 6.60 -5.73
C ASN A 84 -15.67 7.41 -4.96
N LEU A 85 -15.73 7.24 -3.63
CA LEU A 85 -16.68 7.94 -2.77
C LEU A 85 -16.51 9.47 -2.83
N PHE A 86 -15.26 9.95 -2.80
CA PHE A 86 -14.98 11.38 -2.74
C PHE A 86 -14.80 12.03 -4.12
N SER A 87 -14.54 11.28 -5.20
CA SER A 87 -14.49 11.84 -6.57
C SER A 87 -15.88 12.15 -7.14
N THR A 88 -16.93 11.47 -6.66
CA THR A 88 -18.32 11.69 -7.10
C THR A 88 -19.02 12.82 -6.35
N SER A 89 -18.57 13.14 -5.13
CA SER A 89 -19.17 14.18 -4.28
C SER A 89 -18.88 15.62 -4.74
N PHE A 90 -17.97 15.83 -5.70
CA PHE A 90 -17.68 17.16 -6.29
C PHE A 90 -18.35 17.42 -7.64
N LYS A 91 -19.19 16.50 -8.16
CA LYS A 91 -19.94 16.72 -9.41
C LYS A 91 -21.41 17.10 -9.22
N GLN A 92 -21.90 17.20 -7.98
CA GLN A 92 -23.21 17.79 -7.71
C GLN A 92 -23.06 19.27 -7.34
N GLU A 93 -22.59 20.07 -8.29
CA GLU A 93 -22.95 21.49 -8.31
C GLU A 93 -24.43 21.59 -8.72
N ILE A 94 -25.30 21.56 -7.70
CA ILE A 94 -26.37 22.54 -7.49
C ILE A 94 -27.08 23.02 -8.77
N ASP A 95 -28.12 22.29 -9.21
CA ASP A 95 -29.20 22.89 -10.02
C ASP A 95 -30.21 23.57 -9.06
N VAL A 96 -29.81 24.71 -8.50
CA VAL A 96 -30.73 25.62 -7.78
C VAL A 96 -31.21 26.67 -8.78
N GLN A 97 -32.04 26.22 -9.71
CA GLN A 97 -32.89 27.11 -10.50
C GLN A 97 -34.36 26.67 -10.39
N ASN A 98 -34.94 26.71 -9.18
CA ASN A 98 -36.41 26.80 -8.98
C ASN A 98 -36.78 26.98 -7.49
N ILE A 99 -36.35 28.09 -6.87
CA ILE A 99 -36.98 28.55 -5.60
C ILE A 99 -37.72 29.87 -5.88
N PRO A 100 -39.06 29.90 -5.79
CA PRO A 100 -39.84 31.12 -5.98
C PRO A 100 -39.45 32.21 -4.98
N LYS A 101 -39.22 33.42 -5.51
CA LYS A 101 -39.01 34.66 -4.75
C LYS A 101 -40.32 35.06 -4.05
N HIS A 102 -40.60 34.52 -2.87
CA HIS A 102 -41.45 35.21 -1.90
C HIS A 102 -41.36 34.53 -0.54
N LEU A 103 -40.59 35.11 0.38
CA LEU A 103 -41.00 35.29 1.77
C LEU A 103 -40.00 36.27 2.43
N SER A 104 -40.37 37.53 2.40
CA SER A 104 -39.78 38.60 3.20
C SER A 104 -40.14 38.41 4.67
N VAL A 105 -39.15 38.39 5.56
CA VAL A 105 -39.31 38.56 7.02
C VAL A 105 -38.17 39.50 7.51
N PRO A 106 -38.42 40.40 8.48
CA PRO A 106 -37.84 41.74 8.50
C PRO A 106 -36.49 41.87 9.20
N SER A 107 -35.85 42.98 8.86
CA SER A 107 -34.70 43.63 9.51
C SER A 107 -34.79 43.64 11.03
N ASN A 108 -33.71 43.16 11.65
CA ASN A 108 -32.99 43.68 12.82
C ASN A 108 -32.22 42.48 13.39
N THR A 109 -30.89 42.48 13.39
CA THR A 109 -30.13 42.97 14.54
C THR A 109 -28.68 43.21 14.11
N ALA A 110 -28.18 44.41 14.37
CA ALA A 110 -26.78 44.77 14.24
C ALA A 110 -25.94 43.98 15.24
N ILE A 111 -24.86 43.34 14.79
CA ILE A 111 -23.71 43.03 15.63
C ILE A 111 -22.46 43.48 14.88
N LYS A 112 -21.90 44.59 15.36
CA LYS A 112 -20.61 45.16 15.02
C LYS A 112 -19.56 44.42 15.84
N ILE A 113 -18.62 43.70 15.21
CA ILE A 113 -17.37 43.32 15.87
C ILE A 113 -16.21 43.70 14.95
N GLU A 114 -15.34 44.52 15.51
CA GLU A 114 -14.23 45.21 14.90
C GLU A 114 -13.07 44.26 14.59
N ASN A 115 -12.38 44.55 13.49
CA ASN A 115 -11.09 43.98 13.15
C ASN A 115 -10.03 44.43 14.16
N THR A 116 -9.29 43.48 14.73
CA THR A 116 -7.95 43.74 15.25
C THR A 116 -6.95 42.84 14.52
N LYS A 117 -6.28 43.44 13.55
CA LYS A 117 -4.90 43.09 13.19
C LYS A 117 -4.03 43.33 14.41
N ASN A 118 -3.12 42.43 14.72
CA ASN A 118 -1.83 42.72 15.36
C ASN A 118 -0.91 41.52 15.09
N VAL A 119 0.05 41.71 14.17
CA VAL A 119 1.52 41.82 14.39
C VAL A 119 2.18 40.45 14.28
#